data_AF-A9NLS9-F1
#
_entry.id   AF-A9NLS9-F1
#
_cell.length_a   1.000
_cell.length_b   1.000
_cell.length_c   1.000
_cell.angle_alpha   90.00
_cell.angle_beta   90.00
_cell.angle_gamma   90.00
#
_symmetry.space_group_name_H-M   'P 1'
#
loop_
_entity.id
_entity.type
_entity.pdbx_description
1 polymer ?
#
loop_
_entity_poly.entity_id
_entity_poly.type
_entity_poly.pdbx_seq_one_letter_code
_entity_poly.pdbx_strand_id
1 'polypeptide(L)'
;MGFGFAAGTTDGPGAFDFKQGDVKGNPFWKLVRNLLKTPNAEQVECQKPKPILLDTGEMSQPYAWAPSILPLQILRIGQFVILCVPGGLLVQEVFQNIVISFTKNYFPSLYLEKAFMIVGLSCKMFFQFNKKQ
;
A
#
# COMPACT_ATOMS: atom_id res chain seq x y z
N MET A 1 -9.05 5.15 -1.07
CA MET A 1 -9.55 3.90 -0.45
C MET A 1 -10.90 3.49 -1.04
N GLY A 2 -11.16 2.18 -1.18
CA GLY A 2 -12.41 1.67 -1.77
C GLY A 2 -13.46 1.26 -0.73
N PHE A 3 -14.69 0.94 -1.16
CA PHE A 3 -15.77 0.53 -0.23
C PHE A 3 -15.42 -0.73 0.59
N GLY A 4 -14.76 -1.71 -0.02
CA GLY A 4 -14.32 -2.92 0.68
C GLY A 4 -13.35 -2.66 1.84
N PHE A 5 -12.67 -1.51 1.89
CA PHE A 5 -11.83 -1.13 3.03
C PHE A 5 -12.65 -0.91 4.30
N ALA A 6 -13.83 -0.30 4.19
CA ALA A 6 -14.70 -0.03 5.35
C ALA A 6 -15.42 -1.28 5.87
N ALA A 7 -15.43 -2.38 5.10
CA ALA A 7 -16.00 -3.65 5.52
C ALA A 7 -15.12 -4.42 6.52
N GLY A 8 -13.88 -3.96 6.75
CA GLY A 8 -12.92 -4.64 7.61
C GLY A 8 -12.53 -6.03 7.07
N THR A 9 -12.00 -6.87 7.95
CA THR A 9 -11.59 -8.24 7.66
C THR A 9 -12.36 -9.23 8.54
N THR A 10 -12.17 -10.52 8.32
CA THR A 10 -12.74 -11.55 9.20
C THR A 10 -12.20 -11.44 10.64
N ASP A 11 -10.96 -11.00 10.80
CA ASP A 11 -10.31 -10.80 12.10
C ASP A 11 -10.78 -9.53 12.83
N GLY A 12 -11.49 -8.65 12.12
CA GLY A 12 -11.98 -7.38 12.63
C GLY A 12 -13.01 -6.79 11.67
N PRO A 13 -14.29 -7.13 11.83
CA PRO A 13 -15.32 -6.68 10.90
C PRO A 13 -15.46 -5.15 10.97
N GLY A 14 -15.71 -4.55 9.81
CA GLY A 14 -15.99 -3.13 9.70
C GLY A 14 -17.31 -2.76 10.39
N ALA A 15 -17.46 -1.47 10.68
CA ALA A 15 -18.73 -0.92 11.14
C ALA A 15 -19.65 -0.62 9.93
N PHE A 16 -20.97 -0.54 10.16
CA PHE A 16 -22.02 -0.22 9.17
C PHE A 16 -22.22 -1.29 8.07
N ASP A 17 -23.01 -0.93 7.05
CA ASP A 17 -23.49 -1.84 5.98
C ASP A 17 -22.46 -2.13 4.87
N PHE A 18 -21.16 -2.08 5.17
CA PHE A 18 -20.11 -2.34 4.18
C PHE A 18 -19.84 -3.84 4.02
N LYS A 19 -19.60 -4.28 2.78
CA LYS A 19 -19.26 -5.68 2.45
C LYS A 19 -17.93 -5.75 1.72
N GLN A 20 -17.13 -6.77 2.04
CA GLN A 20 -15.91 -7.06 1.29
C GLN A 20 -16.27 -7.44 -0.15
N GLY A 21 -15.46 -6.99 -1.12
CA GLY A 21 -15.70 -7.25 -2.53
C GLY A 21 -16.82 -6.40 -3.17
N ASP A 22 -17.33 -5.36 -2.52
CA ASP A 22 -18.30 -4.46 -3.14
C ASP A 22 -17.68 -3.68 -4.32
N VAL A 23 -18.21 -3.94 -5.52
CA VAL A 23 -17.83 -3.30 -6.79
C VAL A 23 -18.81 -2.21 -7.23
N LYS A 24 -19.98 -2.10 -6.58
CA LYS A 24 -21.04 -1.15 -6.97
C LYS A 24 -21.01 0.09 -6.10
N GLY A 25 -20.83 -0.06 -4.79
CA GLY A 25 -20.86 1.00 -3.79
C GLY A 25 -22.28 1.54 -3.55
N ASN A 26 -22.67 1.60 -2.27
CA ASN A 26 -23.97 2.12 -1.83
C ASN A 26 -24.15 3.62 -2.21
N PRO A 27 -25.29 4.02 -2.82
CA PRO A 27 -25.59 5.43 -3.15
C PRO A 27 -25.48 6.40 -1.97
N PHE A 28 -25.91 6.00 -0.76
CA PHE A 28 -25.84 6.83 0.44
C PHE A 28 -24.40 7.24 0.75
N TRP A 29 -23.49 6.27 0.78
CA TRP A 29 -22.07 6.53 1.05
C TRP A 29 -21.35 7.25 -0.09
N LYS A 30 -21.84 7.14 -1.34
CA LYS A 30 -21.36 7.98 -2.45
C LYS A 30 -21.73 9.44 -2.25
N LEU A 31 -22.92 9.73 -1.74
CA LEU A 31 -23.32 11.10 -1.40
C LEU A 31 -22.45 11.66 -0.28
N VAL A 32 -22.27 10.91 0.81
CA VAL A 32 -21.40 11.30 1.93
C VAL A 32 -19.96 11.55 1.46
N ARG A 33 -19.41 10.66 0.63
CA ARG A 33 -18.10 10.87 0.00
C ARG A 33 -18.06 12.18 -0.78
N ASN A 34 -19.04 12.44 -1.63
CA ASN A 34 -19.05 13.63 -2.50
C ASN A 34 -19.13 14.94 -1.70
N LEU A 35 -19.75 14.93 -0.51
CA LEU A 35 -19.74 16.05 0.42
C LEU A 35 -18.34 16.33 0.99
N LEU A 36 -17.53 15.29 1.22
CA LEU A 36 -16.14 15.43 1.66
C LEU A 36 -15.21 15.81 0.51
N LYS A 37 -15.19 14.99 -0.55
CA LYS A 37 -14.41 15.16 -1.76
C LYS A 37 -14.99 14.30 -2.87
N THR A 38 -15.39 14.93 -3.97
CA THR A 38 -15.83 14.21 -5.16
C THR A 38 -14.60 13.74 -5.96
N PRO A 39 -14.46 12.42 -6.25
CA PRO A 39 -13.35 11.91 -7.05
C PRO A 39 -13.45 12.36 -8.51
N ASN A 40 -12.31 12.63 -9.14
CA ASN A 40 -12.24 13.00 -10.55
C ASN A 40 -12.53 11.81 -11.48
N ALA A 41 -12.95 12.10 -12.72
CA ALA A 41 -13.27 11.07 -13.70
C ALA A 41 -12.08 10.13 -14.00
N GLU A 42 -10.88 10.68 -14.12
CA GLU A 42 -9.64 9.93 -14.31
C GLU A 42 -9.38 8.94 -13.17
N GLN A 43 -9.57 9.37 -11.92
CA GLN A 43 -9.36 8.50 -10.77
C GLN A 43 -10.40 7.39 -10.71
N VAL A 44 -11.66 7.70 -11.01
CA VAL A 44 -12.73 6.70 -11.09
C VAL A 44 -12.37 5.65 -12.14
N GLU A 45 -11.81 6.06 -13.28
CA GLU A 45 -11.37 5.15 -14.33
C GLU A 45 -10.16 4.32 -13.94
N CYS A 46 -9.09 4.94 -13.43
CA CYS A 46 -7.87 4.24 -13.01
C CYS A 46 -8.12 3.22 -11.90
N GLN A 47 -9.11 3.45 -11.05
CA GLN A 47 -9.41 2.57 -9.92
C GLN A 47 -10.42 1.47 -10.26
N LYS A 48 -10.99 1.40 -11.48
CA LYS A 48 -11.92 0.31 -11.85
C LYS A 48 -11.25 -1.07 -11.66
N PRO A 49 -11.97 -2.07 -11.11
CA PRO A 49 -13.39 -2.08 -10.73
C PRO A 49 -13.69 -1.58 -9.30
N LYS A 50 -12.71 -1.02 -8.58
CA LYS A 50 -12.84 -0.62 -7.17
C LYS A 50 -13.64 0.69 -7.04
N PRO A 51 -14.81 0.69 -6.38
CA PRO A 51 -15.54 1.91 -6.09
C PRO A 51 -14.81 2.71 -5.00
N ILE A 52 -14.48 3.97 -5.29
CA ILE A 52 -13.77 4.88 -4.36
C ILE A 52 -14.73 5.32 -3.25
N LEU A 53 -14.37 5.08 -1.99
CA LEU A 53 -15.08 5.57 -0.81
C LEU A 53 -14.44 6.84 -0.23
N LEU A 54 -13.11 6.86 -0.14
CA LEU A 54 -12.34 8.02 0.33
C LEU A 54 -11.27 8.35 -0.71
N ASP A 55 -11.24 9.58 -1.19
CA ASP A 55 -10.29 10.03 -2.20
C ASP A 55 -9.01 10.62 -1.56
N THR A 56 -8.31 9.79 -0.80
CA THR A 56 -7.16 10.22 0.01
C THR A 56 -5.98 10.79 -0.78
N GLY A 57 -5.92 10.56 -2.09
CA GLY A 57 -4.86 11.10 -2.95
C GLY A 57 -5.03 12.58 -3.25
N GLU A 58 -6.27 13.05 -3.36
CA GLU A 58 -6.63 14.44 -3.68
C GLU A 58 -7.12 15.23 -2.46
N MET A 59 -6.96 14.64 -1.27
CA MET A 59 -7.31 15.24 0.01
C MET A 59 -6.05 15.70 0.73
N SER A 60 -5.83 17.01 0.73
CA SER A 60 -4.62 17.67 1.28
C SER A 60 -4.87 18.58 2.48
N GLN A 61 -6.13 18.73 2.91
CA GLN A 61 -6.51 19.60 4.02
C GLN A 61 -6.92 18.77 5.25
N PRO A 62 -6.41 19.08 6.45
CA PRO A 62 -5.38 20.09 6.77
C PRO A 62 -3.95 19.66 6.41
N TYR A 63 -3.74 18.39 6.10
CA TYR A 63 -2.49 17.80 5.59
C TYR A 63 -2.85 16.69 4.59
N ALA A 64 -1.88 16.15 3.84
CA ALA A 64 -2.10 15.04 2.91
C ALA A 64 -2.62 13.78 3.63
N TRP A 65 -3.78 13.27 3.21
CA TRP A 65 -4.43 12.11 3.83
C TRP A 65 -3.75 10.78 3.48
N ALA A 66 -2.93 10.76 2.42
CA ALA A 66 -2.10 9.64 2.03
C ALA A 66 -0.67 10.11 1.69
N PRO A 67 0.37 9.31 1.99
CA PRO A 67 1.74 9.64 1.59
C PRO A 67 1.92 9.46 0.08
N SER A 68 2.46 10.48 -0.59
CA SER A 68 2.85 10.40 -2.01
C SER A 68 4.27 9.88 -2.21
N ILE A 69 5.08 9.87 -1.14
CA ILE A 69 6.48 9.43 -1.16
C ILE A 69 6.62 8.22 -0.24
N LEU A 70 7.15 7.11 -0.77
CA LEU A 70 7.29 5.85 -0.08
C LEU A 70 8.77 5.44 0.00
N PRO A 71 9.32 5.15 1.20
CA PRO A 71 10.70 4.69 1.34
C PRO A 71 10.80 3.24 0.89
N LEU A 72 11.69 2.97 -0.07
CA LEU A 72 12.08 1.63 -0.48
C LEU A 72 13.53 1.41 -0.06
N GLN A 73 13.82 0.27 0.59
CA GLN A 73 15.16 -0.04 1.06
C GLN A 73 15.54 -1.49 0.72
N ILE A 74 16.75 -1.66 0.20
CA ILE A 74 17.36 -2.96 -0.05
C ILE A 74 18.59 -3.07 0.85
N LEU A 75 18.64 -4.13 1.67
CA LEU A 75 19.79 -4.47 2.50
C LEU A 75 20.36 -5.81 2.05
N ARG A 76 21.68 -5.88 1.86
CA ARG A 76 22.38 -7.13 1.56
C ARG A 76 23.32 -7.50 2.70
N ILE A 77 23.20 -8.72 3.20
CA ILE A 77 24.09 -9.29 4.23
C ILE A 77 24.63 -10.62 3.70
N GLY A 78 25.86 -10.62 3.19
CA GLY A 78 26.45 -11.79 2.54
C GLY A 78 25.62 -12.25 1.34
N GLN A 79 25.02 -13.43 1.49
CA GLN A 79 24.12 -14.05 0.51
C GLN A 79 22.64 -13.67 0.64
N PHE A 80 22.26 -12.96 1.71
CA PHE A 80 20.87 -12.58 1.96
C PHE A 80 20.57 -11.20 1.39
N VAL A 81 19.41 -11.07 0.75
CA VAL A 81 18.85 -9.79 0.31
C VAL A 81 17.52 -9.58 1.01
N ILE A 82 17.41 -8.46 1.70
CA ILE A 82 16.20 -8.04 2.40
C ILE A 82 15.63 -6.84 1.65
N LEU A 83 14.41 -7.01 1.12
CA LEU A 83 13.64 -5.88 0.59
C LEU A 83 12.62 -5.43 1.62
N CYS A 84 12.73 -4.16 1.96
CA CYS A 84 11.81 -3.45 2.81
C CYS A 84 10.77 -2.72 1.94
N VAL A 85 9.52 -3.18 2.00
CA VAL A 85 8.41 -2.61 1.22
C VAL A 85 7.41 -1.97 2.19
N PRO A 86 7.05 -0.70 2.01
CA PRO A 86 6.03 -0.05 2.83
C PRO A 86 4.64 -0.56 2.42
N GLY A 87 3.93 -1.21 3.34
CA GLY A 87 2.56 -1.66 3.15
C GLY A 87 2.28 -3.04 3.77
N GLY A 88 0.99 -3.37 3.92
CA GLY A 88 0.55 -4.72 4.27
C GLY A 88 0.59 -5.60 3.02
N LEU A 89 1.40 -6.65 3.04
CA LEU A 89 1.53 -7.58 1.91
C LEU A 89 0.39 -8.60 1.95
N LEU A 90 -0.51 -8.52 0.98
CA LEU A 90 -1.53 -9.54 0.75
C LEU A 90 -0.91 -10.62 -0.15
N VAL A 91 -0.73 -11.82 0.41
CA VAL A 91 -0.11 -13.02 -0.19
C VAL A 91 1.29 -12.77 -0.78
N GLN A 92 2.31 -13.33 -0.13
CA GLN A 92 3.72 -13.15 -0.48
C GLN A 92 4.03 -13.41 -1.97
N GLU A 93 3.30 -14.30 -2.63
CA GLU A 93 3.61 -14.79 -3.99
C GLU A 93 3.52 -13.72 -5.11
N VAL A 94 2.47 -12.89 -5.14
CA VAL A 94 2.29 -11.93 -6.24
C VAL A 94 3.34 -10.82 -6.16
N PHE A 95 3.62 -10.36 -4.94
CA PHE A 95 4.59 -9.29 -4.72
C PHE A 95 6.04 -9.79 -4.87
N GLN A 96 6.32 -11.04 -4.47
CA GLN A 96 7.63 -11.67 -4.66
C GLN A 96 8.05 -11.68 -6.12
N ASN A 97 7.16 -12.10 -7.03
CA ASN A 97 7.50 -12.18 -8.46
C ASN A 97 7.83 -10.81 -9.07
N ILE A 98 7.04 -9.78 -8.73
CA ILE A 98 7.29 -8.41 -9.20
C ILE A 98 8.62 -7.89 -8.68
N VAL A 99 8.86 -8.07 -7.39
CA VAL A 99 10.08 -7.61 -6.73
C VAL A 99 11.32 -8.33 -7.25
N ILE A 100 11.23 -9.64 -7.44
CA ILE A 100 12.31 -10.46 -8.01
C ILE A 100 12.63 -9.97 -9.42
N SER A 101 11.62 -9.74 -10.25
CA SER A 101 11.79 -9.21 -11.61
C SER A 101 12.44 -7.82 -11.61
N PHE A 102 12.00 -6.93 -10.72
CA PHE A 102 12.57 -5.60 -10.58
C PHE A 102 14.04 -5.66 -10.12
N THR A 103 14.35 -6.47 -9.11
CA THR A 103 15.73 -6.62 -8.59
C THR A 103 16.65 -7.23 -9.66
N LYS A 104 16.18 -8.20 -10.44
CA LYS A 104 16.91 -8.77 -11.57
C LYS A 104 17.27 -7.72 -12.63
N ASN A 105 16.29 -6.90 -13.03
CA ASN A 105 16.45 -5.96 -14.13
C ASN A 105 17.26 -4.72 -13.74
N TYR A 106 17.06 -4.20 -12.53
CA TYR A 106 17.66 -2.93 -12.11
C TYR A 106 18.88 -3.10 -11.18
N PHE A 107 19.00 -4.24 -10.49
CA PHE A 107 20.09 -4.50 -9.53
C PHE A 107 20.69 -5.89 -9.71
N PRO A 108 21.25 -6.22 -10.90
CA PRO A 108 21.75 -7.56 -11.19
C PRO A 108 22.88 -8.00 -10.25
N SER A 109 23.67 -7.06 -9.70
CA SER A 109 24.74 -7.35 -8.72
C SER A 109 24.23 -7.74 -7.33
N LEU A 110 22.97 -7.43 -7.02
CA LEU A 110 22.28 -7.81 -5.79
C LEU A 110 21.44 -9.08 -5.98
N TYR A 111 21.23 -9.55 -7.21
CA TYR A 111 20.45 -10.75 -7.45
C TYR A 111 21.26 -12.02 -7.11
N LEU A 112 20.88 -12.68 -6.02
CA LEU A 112 21.37 -14.01 -5.65
C LEU A 112 20.18 -14.96 -5.60
N GLU A 113 20.23 -16.04 -6.38
CA GLU A 113 19.16 -17.05 -6.49
C GLU A 113 18.78 -17.71 -5.15
N LYS A 114 19.57 -17.52 -4.08
CA LYS A 114 19.56 -18.41 -2.92
C LYS A 114 18.91 -17.85 -1.64
N ALA A 115 18.64 -16.55 -1.50
CA ALA A 115 17.89 -16.03 -0.34
C ALA A 115 17.35 -14.61 -0.51
N PHE A 116 16.03 -14.48 -0.69
CA PHE A 116 15.32 -13.20 -0.78
C PHE A 116 14.23 -13.11 0.30
N MET A 117 14.29 -12.11 1.16
CA MET A 117 13.32 -11.90 2.24
C MET A 117 12.60 -10.57 2.04
N ILE A 118 11.27 -10.61 1.96
CA ILE A 118 10.44 -9.40 1.88
C ILE A 118 9.86 -9.13 3.26
N VAL A 119 10.20 -7.98 3.83
CA VAL A 119 9.67 -7.53 5.11
C VAL A 119 8.64 -6.43 4.85
N GLY A 120 7.39 -6.70 5.22
CA GLY A 120 6.27 -5.78 5.11
C GLY A 120 5.81 -5.33 6.49
N LEU A 121 6.24 -4.12 6.88
CA LEU A 121 5.63 -3.16 7.82
C LEU A 121 6.74 -2.22 8.31
N SER A 122 6.56 -0.92 8.03
CA SER A 122 7.34 0.20 8.57
C SER A 122 8.85 -0.05 8.70
N CYS A 123 9.54 -0.39 7.60
CA CYS A 123 11.01 -0.45 7.55
C CYS A 123 11.65 0.95 7.61
N LYS A 124 11.24 1.79 8.56
CA LYS A 124 12.07 2.91 8.98
C LYS A 124 13.13 2.30 9.88
N MET A 125 14.18 1.74 9.29
CA MET A 125 15.36 1.29 10.03
C MET A 125 16.02 2.55 10.60
N PHE A 126 15.60 2.93 11.81
CA PHE A 126 16.12 4.06 12.55
C PHE A 126 17.55 3.69 12.97
N PHE A 127 18.54 3.94 12.10
CA PHE A 127 19.92 4.07 12.56
C PHE A 127 20.01 5.38 13.34
N GLN A 128 19.57 5.36 14.60
CA GLN A 128 20.07 6.35 15.55
C GLN A 128 21.55 6.02 15.76
N PHE A 129 22.43 6.65 14.98
CA PHE A 129 23.79 6.84 15.46
C PHE A 129 23.67 7.74 16.68
N ASN A 130 23.73 7.14 17.87
CA ASN A 130 24.19 7.86 19.05
C ASN A 130 25.56 8.41 18.69
N LYS A 131 25.60 9.68 18.29
CA LYS A 131 26.84 10.45 18.24
C LYS A 131 27.29 10.52 19.70
N LYS A 132 28.17 9.60 20.10
CA LYS A 132 29.03 9.82 21.26
C LYS A 132 29.88 11.05 20.93
N GLN A 133 29.47 12.20 21.44
CA GLN A 133 30.37 13.20 22.02
C GLN A 133 29.67 13.76 23.26
#